data_AF-A0A3B0VQP0-F1
#
_entry.id   AF-A0A3B0VQP0-F1
#
_cell.length_a   1.000
_cell.length_b   1.000
_cell.length_c   1.000
_cell.angle_alpha   90.00
_cell.angle_beta   90.00
_cell.angle_gamma   90.00
#
_symmetry.space_group_name_H-M   'P 1'
#
loop_
_entity.id
_entity.type
_entity.pdbx_description
1 polymer ?
#
loop_
_entity_poly.entity_id
_entity_poly.type
_entity_poly.pdbx_seq_one_letter_code
_entity_poly.pdbx_strand_id
1 'polypeptide(L)'
;MMKPTYDTIDFYMLIILKPFKYIFHIFSFALLSLLLTACTFTPSPPPIVELPQQGITSQNIGLLIKHNDQLSLQTAQLYQQARAIPDEHIFYVDLPDNANMPPKQFKILYQKLMSQAGNDIQAFVATWQAPYRVGCMSITSALAFGYDKKWCQPKKKGCFPTPNSPYFNSNSNAPWKELNMRPTMLLTGKDYKSINALIQRGVQSDGTRPKGHAYLIKTKDKARSTRAGLFKRFATHFPSHSLLKIHFLDASTPSMTDYISLKENVMFYQTGLKHVPDIHTNRYLPGAIADHLTSTGGQGLSEQGQMKAFRWLEAGATGSYGTVVEPCNFVQKFPNPEILIPRYLQGETLIEAYWKSVLQPSEGLFIGEPLAKPYNLFNVFRSGDKLTIITNQLNPNKPYQLLEWQKKKQRFIPISAQFSVTSFNNTITIHAQKANSSKYKVVELRTE
;
A
#
# COMPACT_ATOMS: atom_id res chain seq x y z
N MET A 1 -75.37 -5.10 30.45
CA MET A 1 -76.18 -5.85 29.46
C MET A 1 -75.23 -6.23 28.32
N MET A 2 -75.06 -7.49 27.89
CA MET A 2 -75.68 -8.76 28.30
C MET A 2 -74.61 -9.83 28.63
N LYS A 3 -74.97 -10.76 29.52
CA LYS A 3 -74.46 -12.14 29.62
C LYS A 3 -75.70 -13.06 29.46
N PRO A 4 -75.59 -14.35 29.05
CA PRO A 4 -75.06 -15.43 29.90
C PRO A 4 -73.98 -16.30 29.14
N THR A 5 -73.65 -17.57 29.39
CA THR A 5 -74.26 -18.65 30.21
C THR A 5 -73.27 -19.63 30.86
N TYR A 6 -73.82 -20.74 31.37
CA TYR A 6 -73.28 -21.85 32.19
C TYR A 6 -72.63 -22.96 31.32
N ASP A 7 -71.75 -23.84 31.82
CA ASP A 7 -71.91 -24.92 32.84
C ASP A 7 -70.61 -25.13 33.65
N THR A 8 -70.60 -25.20 35.00
CA THR A 8 -70.82 -26.35 35.93
C THR A 8 -69.85 -27.55 35.68
N ILE A 9 -69.21 -28.22 36.66
CA ILE A 9 -69.60 -28.70 38.01
C ILE A 9 -68.37 -28.78 38.97
N ASP A 10 -68.58 -28.60 40.29
CA ASP A 10 -67.61 -28.88 41.39
C ASP A 10 -67.43 -30.38 41.71
N PHE A 11 -66.27 -30.79 42.26
CA PHE A 11 -66.25 -31.89 43.24
C PHE A 11 -65.15 -31.74 44.32
N TYR A 12 -65.50 -32.11 45.55
CA TYR A 12 -64.76 -31.87 46.79
C TYR A 12 -63.94 -33.08 47.28
N MET A 13 -63.04 -32.80 48.25
CA MET A 13 -62.70 -33.61 49.44
C MET A 13 -61.68 -34.78 49.39
N LEU A 14 -60.63 -34.60 50.24
CA LEU A 14 -59.98 -35.59 51.14
C LEU A 14 -59.17 -36.74 50.46
N ILE A 15 -58.03 -37.24 50.97
CA ILE A 15 -57.60 -37.55 52.35
C ILE A 15 -56.07 -37.34 52.54
N ILE A 16 -55.67 -36.98 53.77
CA ILE A 16 -54.28 -36.91 54.25
C ILE A 16 -53.79 -38.29 54.72
N LEU A 17 -52.53 -38.68 54.46
CA LEU A 17 -51.67 -39.44 55.39
C LEU A 17 -50.20 -39.52 54.92
N LYS A 18 -49.26 -39.26 55.84
CA LYS A 18 -47.80 -39.56 55.77
C LYS A 18 -47.52 -40.79 56.69
N PRO A 19 -46.27 -41.28 56.89
CA PRO A 19 -45.01 -41.26 56.10
C PRO A 19 -44.40 -42.69 55.90
N PHE A 20 -43.28 -42.86 55.15
CA PHE A 20 -42.01 -43.52 55.61
C PHE A 20 -40.93 -43.74 54.52
N LYS A 21 -39.68 -43.48 54.92
CA LYS A 21 -38.33 -43.99 54.54
C LYS A 21 -37.98 -44.58 53.14
N TYR A 22 -36.89 -44.02 52.58
CA TYR A 22 -35.69 -44.64 51.96
C TYR A 22 -35.75 -46.06 51.35
N ILE A 23 -35.29 -46.19 50.09
CA ILE A 23 -34.17 -47.06 49.60
C ILE A 23 -34.03 -46.90 48.05
N PHE A 24 -32.84 -47.23 47.50
CA PHE A 24 -32.41 -47.15 46.08
C PHE A 24 -32.17 -45.77 45.43
N HIS A 25 -30.88 -45.38 45.37
CA HIS A 25 -30.21 -44.96 44.12
C HIS A 25 -28.67 -44.96 44.30
N ILE A 26 -28.04 -46.12 44.15
CA ILE A 26 -26.59 -46.26 43.92
C ILE A 26 -26.42 -47.17 42.71
N PHE A 27 -26.54 -46.62 41.49
CA PHE A 27 -26.10 -47.24 40.22
C PHE A 27 -26.22 -46.22 39.07
N SER A 28 -25.45 -45.13 39.11
CA SER A 28 -25.31 -44.21 37.96
C SER A 28 -24.03 -43.37 38.02
N PHE A 29 -22.87 -44.02 38.23
CA PHE A 29 -21.57 -43.32 38.31
C PHE A 29 -20.39 -44.11 37.69
N ALA A 30 -20.67 -45.15 36.89
CA ALA A 30 -19.65 -46.08 36.37
C ALA A 30 -19.59 -46.19 34.83
N LEU A 31 -20.29 -45.32 34.08
CA LEU A 31 -20.31 -45.36 32.61
C LEU A 31 -20.10 -43.98 31.94
N LEU A 32 -19.37 -43.07 32.60
CA LEU A 32 -19.01 -41.74 32.05
C LEU A 32 -17.55 -41.34 32.34
N SER A 33 -16.65 -42.33 32.35
CA SER A 33 -15.22 -42.14 32.62
C SER A 33 -14.30 -42.73 31.53
N LEU A 34 -14.87 -43.22 30.42
CA LEU A 34 -14.13 -43.94 29.39
C LEU A 34 -14.52 -43.49 27.97
N LEU A 35 -14.27 -42.22 27.62
CA LEU A 35 -14.17 -41.66 26.26
C LEU A 35 -13.98 -40.13 26.35
N LEU A 36 -12.74 -39.66 26.58
CA LEU A 36 -12.31 -38.28 26.25
C LEU A 36 -10.79 -38.04 26.43
N THR A 37 -9.95 -39.07 26.34
CA THR A 37 -8.52 -38.92 25.99
C THR A 37 -8.35 -38.59 24.51
N ALA A 38 -9.05 -37.54 24.06
CA ALA A 38 -8.73 -36.88 22.81
C ALA A 38 -7.36 -36.23 23.00
N CYS A 39 -6.31 -36.83 22.43
CA CYS A 39 -4.99 -36.20 22.36
C CYS A 39 -5.14 -34.87 21.65
N THR A 40 -5.16 -33.79 22.42
CA THR A 40 -5.10 -32.41 21.92
C THR A 40 -3.69 -32.18 21.38
N PHE A 41 -3.47 -32.65 20.15
CA PHE A 41 -2.34 -32.22 19.33
C PHE A 41 -2.50 -30.72 19.09
N THR A 42 -1.98 -29.92 20.03
CA THR A 42 -1.81 -28.49 19.85
C THR A 42 -0.82 -28.32 18.71
N PRO A 43 -1.24 -27.76 17.56
CA PRO A 43 -0.31 -27.59 16.45
C PRO A 43 0.80 -26.65 16.90
N SER A 44 2.04 -27.11 16.80
CA SER A 44 3.22 -26.30 17.14
C SER A 44 3.16 -25.00 16.33
N PRO A 45 3.36 -23.82 16.94
CA PRO A 45 3.22 -22.55 16.24
C PRO A 45 4.14 -22.49 15.01
N PRO A 46 3.72 -21.79 13.94
CA PRO A 46 4.56 -21.63 12.76
C PRO A 46 5.90 -21.00 13.18
N PRO A 47 7.02 -21.47 12.61
CA PRO A 47 8.32 -20.93 12.99
C PRO A 47 8.46 -19.48 12.54
N ILE A 48 9.19 -18.70 13.33
CA ILE A 48 9.57 -17.34 12.94
C ILE A 48 10.61 -17.47 11.83
N VAL A 49 10.42 -16.74 10.73
CA VAL A 49 11.38 -16.69 9.62
C VAL A 49 11.73 -15.22 9.38
N GLU A 50 13.01 -14.88 9.48
CA GLU A 50 13.52 -13.58 9.09
C GLU A 50 13.88 -13.59 7.59
N LEU A 51 13.45 -12.59 6.82
CA LEU A 51 13.91 -12.35 5.46
C LEU A 51 14.91 -11.18 5.43
N PRO A 52 15.85 -11.13 4.46
CA PRO A 52 16.61 -9.92 4.19
C PRO A 52 15.64 -8.81 3.76
N GLN A 53 15.82 -7.60 4.29
CA GLN A 53 14.98 -6.47 3.90
C GLN A 53 15.17 -6.16 2.41
N GLN A 54 14.06 -6.16 1.67
CA GLN A 54 13.99 -5.67 0.29
C GLN A 54 13.04 -4.47 0.26
N GLY A 55 13.44 -3.43 -0.48
CA GLY A 55 12.65 -2.22 -0.70
C GLY A 55 12.54 -1.27 0.48
N ILE A 56 11.56 -0.36 0.37
CA ILE A 56 11.28 0.68 1.36
C ILE A 56 10.34 0.11 2.45
N THR A 57 10.64 0.41 3.72
CA THR A 57 9.90 -0.06 4.91
C THR A 57 9.80 1.05 5.96
N SER A 58 9.04 0.85 7.03
CA SER A 58 9.00 1.82 8.14
C SER A 58 10.36 2.04 8.81
N GLN A 59 11.28 1.09 8.67
CA GLN A 59 12.64 1.15 9.22
C GLN A 59 13.63 1.87 8.29
N ASN A 60 13.19 2.47 7.18
CA ASN A 60 14.05 3.27 6.31
C ASN A 60 13.36 4.48 5.65
N ILE A 61 12.23 4.95 6.20
CA ILE A 61 11.60 6.21 5.81
C ILE A 61 11.79 7.29 6.88
N GLY A 62 12.04 8.52 6.45
CA GLY A 62 12.01 9.70 7.32
C GLY A 62 10.65 10.40 7.26
N LEU A 63 10.05 10.68 8.41
CA LEU A 63 8.76 11.35 8.53
C LEU A 63 8.96 12.85 8.76
N LEU A 64 8.56 13.67 7.79
CA LEU A 64 8.80 15.11 7.77
C LEU A 64 7.58 15.87 8.30
N ILE A 65 7.76 16.56 9.42
CA ILE A 65 6.75 17.35 10.12
C ILE A 65 6.99 18.83 9.86
N LYS A 66 5.97 19.55 9.39
CA LYS A 66 6.04 21.01 9.28
C LYS A 66 5.95 21.65 10.67
N HIS A 67 6.90 22.53 10.98
CA HIS A 67 6.92 23.25 12.24
C HIS A 67 5.68 24.18 12.38
N ASN A 68 5.13 24.28 13.59
CA ASN A 68 3.90 25.04 13.90
C ASN A 68 2.62 24.64 13.12
N ASP A 69 2.58 23.44 12.52
CA ASP A 69 1.40 22.91 11.82
C ASP A 69 0.79 21.72 12.58
N GLN A 70 -0.31 21.97 13.30
CA GLN A 70 -0.97 20.97 14.16
C GLN A 70 -1.47 19.76 13.37
N LEU A 71 -1.93 19.95 12.12
CA LEU A 71 -2.43 18.84 11.29
C LEU A 71 -1.26 17.99 10.78
N SER A 72 -0.13 18.61 10.41
CA SER A 72 1.11 17.92 10.05
C SER A 72 1.65 17.08 11.21
N LEU A 73 1.64 17.61 12.44
CA LEU A 73 2.03 16.89 13.65
C LEU A 73 1.10 15.69 13.93
N GLN A 74 -0.21 15.89 13.95
CA GLN A 74 -1.18 14.81 14.17
C GLN A 74 -1.09 13.71 13.11
N THR A 75 -0.90 14.10 11.85
CA THR A 75 -0.72 13.16 10.73
C THR A 75 0.54 12.32 10.92
N ALA A 76 1.64 12.94 11.37
CA ALA A 76 2.89 12.25 11.63
C ALA A 76 2.75 11.27 12.81
N GLN A 77 2.15 11.68 13.93
CA GLN A 77 1.91 10.82 15.08
C GLN A 77 1.06 9.59 14.73
N LEU A 78 -0.06 9.80 14.02
CA LEU A 78 -0.90 8.71 13.51
C LEU A 78 -0.11 7.73 12.64
N TYR A 79 0.70 8.26 11.71
CA TYR A 79 1.42 7.43 10.75
C TYR A 79 2.60 6.69 11.39
N GLN A 80 3.31 7.35 12.30
CA GLN A 80 4.37 6.75 13.11
C GLN A 80 3.86 5.56 13.90
N GLN A 81 2.74 5.74 14.62
CA GLN A 81 2.09 4.66 15.38
C GLN A 81 1.60 3.53 14.46
N ALA A 82 0.91 3.87 13.36
CA ALA A 82 0.30 2.89 12.46
C ALA A 82 1.31 2.06 11.65
N ARG A 83 2.53 2.57 11.42
CA ARG A 83 3.60 1.89 10.68
C ARG A 83 4.80 1.47 11.54
N ALA A 84 4.79 1.76 12.85
CA ALA A 84 5.92 1.57 13.77
C ALA A 84 7.22 2.19 13.21
N ILE A 85 7.17 3.47 12.87
CA ILE A 85 8.33 4.24 12.39
C ILE A 85 9.18 4.65 13.61
N PRO A 86 10.50 4.40 13.61
CA PRO A 86 11.39 4.76 14.73
C PRO A 86 11.39 6.26 15.05
N ASP A 87 11.61 6.62 16.32
CA ASP A 87 11.62 8.01 16.80
C ASP A 87 12.77 8.82 16.18
N GLU A 88 13.91 8.17 15.95
CA GLU A 88 15.08 8.73 15.26
C GLU A 88 14.84 9.09 13.78
N HIS A 89 13.72 8.65 13.20
CA HIS A 89 13.34 8.95 11.82
C HIS A 89 12.34 10.12 11.70
N ILE A 90 12.09 10.88 12.78
CA ILE A 90 11.19 12.03 12.80
C ILE A 90 11.98 13.33 12.60
N PHE A 91 11.64 14.11 11.56
CA PHE A 91 12.36 15.35 11.21
C PHE A 91 11.41 16.55 11.12
N TYR A 92 11.72 17.63 11.84
CA TYR A 92 10.97 18.88 11.77
C TYR A 92 11.55 19.85 10.73
N VAL A 93 10.68 20.43 9.90
CA VAL A 93 11.07 21.31 8.78
C VAL A 93 10.30 22.64 8.77
N ASP A 94 11.02 23.71 8.43
CA ASP A 94 10.55 25.09 8.44
C ASP A 94 9.98 25.49 7.06
N LEU A 95 8.65 25.50 6.92
CA LEU A 95 7.94 25.68 5.64
C LEU A 95 6.93 26.83 5.69
N PRO A 96 6.77 27.61 4.60
CA PRO A 96 5.74 28.64 4.52
C PRO A 96 4.34 28.05 4.26
N ASP A 97 3.28 28.77 4.59
CA ASP A 97 1.89 28.35 4.33
C ASP A 97 1.43 28.54 2.89
N ASN A 98 2.22 29.22 2.05
CA ASN A 98 1.85 29.48 0.67
C ASN A 98 2.07 28.25 -0.23
N ALA A 99 1.36 28.20 -1.36
CA ALA A 99 1.44 27.10 -2.32
C ALA A 99 2.85 26.78 -2.85
N ASN A 100 3.74 27.77 -2.86
CA ASN A 100 5.01 27.74 -3.60
C ASN A 100 6.17 28.32 -2.78
N MET A 101 7.03 27.45 -2.28
CA MET A 101 8.24 27.82 -1.56
C MET A 101 9.29 28.43 -2.50
N PRO A 102 9.92 29.55 -2.14
CA PRO A 102 11.06 30.10 -2.88
C PRO A 102 12.27 29.14 -2.87
N PRO A 103 12.92 28.88 -4.02
CA PRO A 103 14.10 28.00 -4.08
C PRO A 103 15.25 28.34 -3.12
N LYS A 104 15.46 29.62 -2.81
CA LYS A 104 16.48 30.04 -1.84
C LYS A 104 16.17 29.53 -0.43
N GLN A 105 14.90 29.61 -0.01
CA GLN A 105 14.44 29.11 1.29
C GLN A 105 14.51 27.57 1.33
N PHE A 106 14.07 26.91 0.25
CA PHE A 106 14.14 25.45 0.15
C PHE A 106 15.57 24.93 0.24
N LYS A 107 16.56 25.62 -0.35
CA LYS A 107 17.97 25.21 -0.26
C LYS A 107 18.44 25.11 1.19
N ILE A 108 18.05 26.06 2.05
CA ILE A 108 18.41 26.07 3.48
C ILE A 108 17.76 24.90 4.21
N LEU A 109 16.44 24.69 4.02
CA LEU A 109 15.70 23.54 4.54
C LEU A 109 16.36 22.22 4.14
N TYR A 110 16.66 22.07 2.84
CA TYR A 110 17.22 20.84 2.29
C TYR A 110 18.61 20.54 2.85
N GLN A 111 19.48 21.55 2.97
CA GLN A 111 20.79 21.38 3.59
C GLN A 111 20.68 20.95 5.07
N LYS A 112 19.77 21.55 5.84
CA LYS A 112 19.48 21.15 7.23
C LYS A 112 18.98 19.70 7.31
N LEU A 113 17.93 19.36 6.55
CA LEU A 113 17.34 18.01 6.51
C LEU A 113 18.37 16.93 6.11
N MET A 114 19.16 17.18 5.06
CA MET A 114 20.15 16.22 4.58
C MET A 114 21.34 16.05 5.53
N SER A 115 21.58 17.00 6.44
CA SER A 115 22.59 16.85 7.50
C SER A 115 22.10 16.00 8.69
N GLN A 116 20.77 15.80 8.81
CA GLN A 116 20.13 15.04 9.87
C GLN A 116 19.72 13.62 9.41
N ALA A 117 19.24 13.48 8.17
CA ALA A 117 18.76 12.21 7.64
C ALA A 117 19.91 11.25 7.28
N GLY A 118 20.11 10.22 8.11
CA GLY A 118 21.16 9.21 7.99
C GLY A 118 21.10 8.34 6.74
N ASN A 119 22.16 7.57 6.49
CA ASN A 119 22.29 6.74 5.28
C ASN A 119 21.30 5.56 5.23
N ASP A 120 20.73 5.19 6.36
CA ASP A 120 19.57 4.32 6.54
C ASP A 120 18.32 4.85 5.82
N ILE A 121 18.00 6.15 5.94
CA ILE A 121 16.83 6.78 5.30
C ILE A 121 16.91 6.69 3.77
N GLN A 122 16.03 5.90 3.17
CA GLN A 122 15.89 5.72 1.71
C GLN A 122 14.81 6.60 1.09
N ALA A 123 13.81 7.04 1.86
CA ALA A 123 12.68 7.80 1.35
C ALA A 123 12.08 8.72 2.42
N PHE A 124 11.23 9.66 1.99
CA PHE A 124 10.57 10.61 2.88
C PHE A 124 9.05 10.55 2.77
N VAL A 125 8.38 10.81 3.90
CA VAL A 125 6.93 11.00 3.99
C VAL A 125 6.69 12.40 4.53
N ALA A 126 6.08 13.29 3.75
CA ALA A 126 5.77 14.65 4.13
C ALA A 126 4.30 14.76 4.56
N THR A 127 4.00 15.48 5.65
CA THR A 127 2.65 15.43 6.27
C THR A 127 1.80 16.70 6.20
N TRP A 128 2.29 17.76 5.55
CA TRP A 128 1.61 19.07 5.44
C TRP A 128 0.75 19.21 4.16
N GLN A 129 -0.14 20.20 4.14
CA GLN A 129 -0.95 20.54 2.95
C GLN A 129 -0.25 21.51 1.98
N ALA A 130 0.49 22.49 2.51
CA ALA A 130 1.25 23.48 1.75
C ALA A 130 2.63 23.73 2.41
N PRO A 131 3.70 23.94 1.62
CA PRO A 131 3.72 24.11 0.16
C PRO A 131 3.68 22.76 -0.58
N TYR A 132 3.09 22.76 -1.78
CA TYR A 132 3.14 21.62 -2.72
C TYR A 132 4.14 21.84 -3.87
N ARG A 133 4.77 23.02 -3.96
CA ARG A 133 5.72 23.39 -5.03
C ARG A 133 6.96 24.10 -4.49
N VAL A 134 8.10 23.89 -5.15
CA VAL A 134 9.35 24.65 -4.98
C VAL A 134 9.74 25.25 -6.33
N GLY A 135 9.39 26.51 -6.57
CA GLY A 135 9.63 27.18 -7.85
C GLY A 135 8.89 26.50 -9.02
N CYS A 136 9.60 25.64 -9.76
CA CYS A 136 9.08 24.86 -10.88
C CYS A 136 8.78 23.39 -10.52
N MET A 137 9.41 22.85 -9.47
CA MET A 137 9.32 21.44 -9.10
C MET A 137 8.17 21.22 -8.11
N SER A 138 7.57 20.04 -8.09
CA SER A 138 6.75 19.62 -6.94
C SER A 138 7.59 19.55 -5.67
N ILE A 139 6.98 19.69 -4.50
CA ILE A 139 7.68 19.56 -3.22
C ILE A 139 8.27 18.15 -3.04
N THR A 140 7.55 17.10 -3.50
CA THR A 140 8.03 15.71 -3.46
C THR A 140 9.27 15.51 -4.32
N SER A 141 9.34 16.13 -5.51
CA SER A 141 10.51 16.01 -6.38
C SER A 141 11.66 16.93 -5.97
N ALA A 142 11.38 18.09 -5.37
CA ALA A 142 12.40 18.92 -4.76
C ALA A 142 13.06 18.23 -3.55
N LEU A 143 12.28 17.52 -2.72
CA LEU A 143 12.79 16.70 -1.62
C LEU A 143 13.53 15.44 -2.10
N ALA A 144 13.10 14.83 -3.21
CA ALA A 144 13.75 13.62 -3.70
C ALA A 144 15.12 13.85 -4.37
N PHE A 145 15.28 14.94 -5.13
CA PHE A 145 16.49 15.21 -5.92
C PHE A 145 17.31 16.41 -5.45
N GLY A 146 16.81 17.19 -4.48
CA GLY A 146 17.21 18.57 -4.27
C GLY A 146 16.67 19.50 -5.38
N TYR A 147 16.35 20.75 -5.03
CA TYR A 147 15.94 21.73 -6.04
C TYR A 147 17.12 22.12 -6.95
N ASP A 148 16.93 21.94 -8.25
CA ASP A 148 17.88 22.38 -9.28
C ASP A 148 17.09 22.83 -10.53
N LYS A 149 17.54 23.90 -11.18
CA LYS A 149 16.92 24.42 -12.41
C LYS A 149 16.99 23.42 -13.56
N LYS A 150 17.92 22.45 -13.55
CA LYS A 150 17.97 21.38 -14.55
C LYS A 150 16.67 20.55 -14.59
N TRP A 151 15.95 20.47 -13.48
CA TRP A 151 14.67 19.76 -13.36
C TRP A 151 13.47 20.57 -13.85
N CYS A 152 13.63 21.88 -14.09
CA CYS A 152 12.60 22.73 -14.69
C CYS A 152 12.52 22.53 -16.21
N GLN A 153 11.35 22.78 -16.79
CA GLN A 153 11.29 23.13 -18.21
C GLN A 153 12.11 24.42 -18.47
N PRO A 154 12.89 24.50 -19.57
CA PRO A 154 13.58 25.71 -19.98
C PRO A 154 12.61 26.90 -20.14
N LYS A 155 13.07 28.11 -19.80
CA LYS A 155 12.31 29.36 -20.01
C LYS A 155 12.32 29.78 -21.49
N LYS A 156 11.73 28.96 -22.36
CA LYS A 156 11.52 29.21 -23.79
C LYS A 156 10.02 29.11 -24.10
N LYS A 157 9.55 29.74 -25.17
CA LYS A 157 8.18 29.50 -25.66
C LYS A 157 8.06 28.05 -26.14
N GLY A 158 7.01 27.36 -25.75
CA GLY A 158 6.76 25.96 -26.12
C GLY A 158 6.90 24.99 -24.94
N CYS A 159 6.84 23.69 -25.27
CA CYS A 159 6.77 22.59 -24.33
C CYS A 159 8.04 21.74 -24.39
N PHE A 160 8.60 21.41 -23.23
CA PHE A 160 9.89 20.72 -23.16
C PHE A 160 9.86 19.53 -22.19
N PRO A 161 10.63 18.46 -22.48
CA PRO A 161 10.86 17.39 -21.52
C PRO A 161 11.69 17.91 -20.34
N THR A 162 11.62 17.21 -19.22
CA THR A 162 12.52 17.38 -18.08
C THR A 162 13.44 16.15 -17.96
N PRO A 163 14.51 16.18 -17.14
CA PRO A 163 15.43 15.04 -17.06
C PRO A 163 14.74 13.78 -16.54
N ASN A 164 15.24 12.63 -16.99
CA ASN A 164 14.75 11.33 -16.58
C ASN A 164 15.19 11.00 -15.14
N SER A 165 14.31 10.40 -14.34
CA SER A 165 14.61 9.88 -13.02
C SER A 165 15.49 8.62 -13.12
N PRO A 166 16.61 8.50 -12.38
CA PRO A 166 17.41 7.28 -12.36
C PRO A 166 16.66 6.10 -11.70
N TYR A 167 15.61 6.38 -10.93
CA TYR A 167 14.80 5.35 -10.28
C TYR A 167 13.69 4.79 -11.18
N PHE A 168 13.41 5.43 -12.32
CA PHE A 168 12.41 4.93 -13.28
C PHE A 168 12.78 3.53 -13.76
N ASN A 169 11.86 2.59 -13.56
CA ASN A 169 12.01 1.17 -13.83
C ASN A 169 13.29 0.51 -13.27
N SER A 170 13.94 1.11 -12.26
CA SER A 170 15.14 0.52 -11.68
C SER A 170 14.80 -0.66 -10.77
N ASN A 171 15.77 -1.57 -10.58
CA ASN A 171 15.68 -2.64 -9.58
C ASN A 171 16.30 -2.23 -8.23
N SER A 172 16.55 -0.93 -8.03
CA SER A 172 17.07 -0.41 -6.76
C SER A 172 16.06 -0.61 -5.65
N ASN A 173 16.57 -1.12 -4.53
CA ASN A 173 15.84 -1.29 -3.27
C ASN A 173 16.36 -0.34 -2.17
N ALA A 174 17.44 0.40 -2.45
CA ALA A 174 18.03 1.41 -1.58
C ALA A 174 18.34 2.70 -2.39
N PRO A 175 17.32 3.45 -2.83
CA PRO A 175 17.48 4.59 -3.75
C PRO A 175 18.37 5.71 -3.22
N TRP A 176 18.52 5.89 -1.90
CA TRP A 176 19.50 6.84 -1.38
C TRP A 176 20.92 6.33 -1.58
N LYS A 177 21.19 5.09 -1.17
CA LYS A 177 22.53 4.48 -1.21
C LYS A 177 23.02 4.20 -2.64
N GLU A 178 22.10 3.87 -3.54
CA GLU A 178 22.42 3.40 -4.90
C GLU A 178 22.21 4.48 -5.97
N LEU A 179 21.26 5.40 -5.78
CA LEU A 179 20.86 6.39 -6.79
C LEU A 179 20.95 7.85 -6.30
N ASN A 180 21.42 8.08 -5.07
CA ASN A 180 21.57 9.42 -4.46
C ASN A 180 20.28 10.26 -4.50
N MET A 181 19.13 9.61 -4.28
CA MET A 181 17.82 10.28 -4.20
C MET A 181 16.92 9.64 -3.14
N ARG A 182 15.98 10.41 -2.58
CA ARG A 182 15.02 9.92 -1.59
C ARG A 182 13.58 10.07 -2.09
N PRO A 183 12.99 9.07 -2.75
CA PRO A 183 11.57 9.08 -3.14
C PRO A 183 10.71 9.66 -2.04
N THR A 184 9.85 10.62 -2.39
CA THR A 184 9.04 11.35 -1.40
C THR A 184 7.57 11.29 -1.78
N MET A 185 6.69 11.07 -0.79
CA MET A 185 5.24 11.19 -0.96
C MET A 185 4.64 12.13 0.09
N LEU A 186 3.56 12.82 -0.30
CA LEU A 186 2.79 13.66 0.59
C LEU A 186 1.60 12.85 1.15
N LEU A 187 1.64 12.58 2.45
CA LEU A 187 0.56 11.95 3.21
C LEU A 187 -0.22 13.05 3.91
N THR A 188 -1.31 13.51 3.32
CA THR A 188 -2.17 14.56 3.90
C THR A 188 -3.57 14.50 3.30
N GLY A 189 -4.49 15.31 3.82
CA GLY A 189 -5.90 15.37 3.44
C GLY A 189 -6.55 16.64 3.98
N LYS A 190 -7.85 16.83 3.71
CA LYS A 190 -8.62 18.02 4.10
C LYS A 190 -8.62 18.25 5.62
N ASP A 191 -8.69 17.17 6.37
CA ASP A 191 -8.82 17.15 7.83
C ASP A 191 -8.28 15.84 8.44
N TYR A 192 -8.15 15.80 9.77
CA TYR A 192 -7.71 14.63 10.53
C TYR A 192 -8.51 13.34 10.22
N LYS A 193 -9.82 13.44 9.99
CA LYS A 193 -10.69 12.27 9.73
C LYS A 193 -10.34 11.64 8.37
N SER A 194 -10.20 12.47 7.33
CA SER A 194 -9.80 12.03 5.99
C SER A 194 -8.38 11.43 5.97
N ILE A 195 -7.46 11.99 6.76
CA ILE A 195 -6.08 11.51 6.90
C ILE A 195 -6.04 10.16 7.63
N ASN A 196 -6.72 10.03 8.78
CA ASN A 196 -6.80 8.75 9.47
C ASN A 196 -7.44 7.67 8.58
N ALA A 197 -8.53 8.00 7.86
CA ALA A 197 -9.15 7.06 6.93
C ALA A 197 -8.21 6.62 5.78
N LEU A 198 -7.33 7.51 5.31
CA LEU A 198 -6.29 7.18 4.32
C LEU A 198 -5.21 6.26 4.92
N ILE A 199 -4.69 6.58 6.10
CA ILE A 199 -3.67 5.78 6.81
C ILE A 199 -4.20 4.36 7.08
N GLN A 200 -5.39 4.26 7.68
CA GLN A 200 -6.01 2.96 7.99
C GLN A 200 -6.27 2.14 6.74
N ARG A 201 -6.73 2.77 5.64
CA ARG A 201 -6.95 2.09 4.36
C ARG A 201 -5.66 1.57 3.72
N GLY A 202 -4.55 2.28 3.90
CA GLY A 202 -3.24 1.83 3.46
C GLY A 202 -2.72 0.64 4.28
N VAL A 203 -2.75 0.74 5.61
CA VAL A 203 -2.38 -0.35 6.53
C VAL A 203 -3.23 -1.61 6.30
N GLN A 204 -4.55 -1.46 6.17
CA GLN A 204 -5.48 -2.57 5.89
C GLN A 204 -5.28 -3.22 4.53
N SER A 205 -4.49 -2.61 3.62
CA SER A 205 -4.18 -3.23 2.33
C SER A 205 -3.14 -4.35 2.47
N ASP A 206 -2.18 -4.21 3.39
CA ASP A 206 -0.94 -4.98 3.42
C ASP A 206 -1.17 -6.50 3.35
N GLY A 207 -0.65 -7.13 2.28
CA GLY A 207 -0.68 -8.57 2.10
C GLY A 207 -2.07 -9.21 1.88
N THR A 208 -3.14 -8.41 1.74
CA THR A 208 -4.50 -8.92 1.48
C THR A 208 -4.67 -9.56 0.09
N ARG A 209 -3.75 -9.25 -0.85
CA ARG A 209 -3.67 -9.78 -2.22
C ARG A 209 -5.03 -9.79 -2.96
N PRO A 210 -5.73 -8.65 -3.00
CA PRO A 210 -7.13 -8.62 -3.41
C PRO A 210 -7.29 -8.88 -4.91
N LYS A 211 -8.34 -9.64 -5.27
CA LYS A 211 -8.79 -9.74 -6.66
C LYS A 211 -9.47 -8.44 -7.05
N GLY A 212 -8.95 -7.77 -8.09
CA GLY A 212 -9.42 -6.44 -8.48
C GLY A 212 -9.44 -6.18 -9.97
N HIS A 213 -9.88 -4.96 -10.30
CA HIS A 213 -10.01 -4.46 -11.66
C HIS A 213 -9.11 -3.26 -11.89
N ALA A 214 -8.43 -3.23 -13.04
CA ALA A 214 -7.68 -2.08 -13.53
C ALA A 214 -8.40 -1.47 -14.73
N TYR A 215 -8.89 -0.23 -14.58
CA TYR A 215 -9.58 0.52 -15.62
C TYR A 215 -8.63 1.56 -16.23
N LEU A 216 -8.29 1.37 -17.50
CA LEU A 216 -7.41 2.24 -18.27
C LEU A 216 -8.23 2.87 -19.40
N ILE A 217 -8.58 4.15 -19.25
CA ILE A 217 -9.56 4.81 -20.12
C ILE A 217 -8.87 5.75 -21.10
N LYS A 218 -9.15 5.56 -22.40
CA LYS A 218 -9.01 6.59 -23.43
C LYS A 218 -10.32 7.36 -23.51
N THR A 219 -10.24 8.68 -23.36
CA THR A 219 -11.38 9.60 -23.33
C THR A 219 -11.54 10.34 -24.66
N LYS A 220 -12.64 11.06 -24.82
CA LYS A 220 -12.88 12.01 -25.93
C LYS A 220 -11.98 13.24 -25.85
N ASP A 221 -11.38 13.53 -24.68
CA ASP A 221 -10.33 14.56 -24.56
C ASP A 221 -9.03 14.04 -25.17
N LYS A 222 -8.84 14.32 -26.46
CA LYS A 222 -7.65 13.96 -27.24
C LYS A 222 -6.35 14.49 -26.61
N ALA A 223 -6.38 15.68 -26.00
CA ALA A 223 -5.20 16.30 -25.39
C ALA A 223 -4.80 15.62 -24.06
N ARG A 224 -5.76 15.02 -23.33
CA ARG A 224 -5.50 14.28 -22.09
C ARG A 224 -5.40 12.76 -22.28
N SER A 225 -5.67 12.26 -23.49
CA SER A 225 -5.57 10.84 -23.84
C SER A 225 -4.23 10.41 -24.46
N THR A 226 -3.13 11.15 -24.25
CA THR A 226 -1.79 10.80 -24.80
C THR A 226 -1.28 9.44 -24.31
N ARG A 227 -1.71 8.98 -23.13
CA ARG A 227 -1.43 7.62 -22.61
C ARG A 227 -2.22 6.49 -23.30
N ALA A 228 -3.19 6.77 -24.16
CA ALA A 228 -4.11 5.74 -24.67
C ALA A 228 -3.42 4.61 -25.46
N GLY A 229 -2.37 4.90 -26.24
CA GLY A 229 -1.62 3.86 -26.96
C GLY A 229 -0.88 2.90 -26.02
N LEU A 230 -0.35 3.43 -24.92
CA LEU A 230 0.28 2.69 -23.83
C LEU A 230 -0.75 1.83 -23.08
N PHE A 231 -1.90 2.41 -22.75
CA PHE A 231 -3.02 1.71 -22.10
C PHE A 231 -3.53 0.52 -22.93
N LYS A 232 -3.75 0.72 -24.24
CA LYS A 232 -4.18 -0.34 -25.15
C LYS A 232 -3.12 -1.44 -25.25
N ARG A 233 -1.85 -1.07 -25.49
CA ARG A 233 -0.73 -2.03 -25.55
C ARG A 233 -0.65 -2.89 -24.30
N PHE A 234 -0.69 -2.28 -23.11
CA PHE A 234 -0.62 -2.99 -21.85
C PHE A 234 -1.82 -3.95 -21.68
N ALA A 235 -3.04 -3.47 -21.89
CA ALA A 235 -4.24 -4.32 -21.75
C ALA A 235 -4.31 -5.47 -22.76
N THR A 236 -3.67 -5.35 -23.94
CA THR A 236 -3.59 -6.41 -24.95
C THR A 236 -2.50 -7.44 -24.65
N HIS A 237 -1.35 -7.03 -24.10
CA HIS A 237 -0.17 -7.92 -23.97
C HIS A 237 0.15 -8.34 -22.54
N PHE A 238 -0.44 -7.70 -21.52
CA PHE A 238 -0.26 -8.14 -20.14
C PHE A 238 -0.93 -9.51 -19.97
N PRO A 239 -0.19 -10.54 -19.53
CA PRO A 239 -0.70 -11.90 -19.49
C PRO A 239 -1.76 -12.07 -18.38
N SER A 240 -2.72 -12.96 -18.60
CA SER A 240 -3.86 -13.22 -17.71
C SER A 240 -3.43 -13.45 -16.25
N HIS A 241 -3.75 -12.53 -15.36
CA HIS A 241 -3.31 -12.54 -13.97
C HIS A 241 -4.43 -12.88 -12.99
N SER A 242 -4.21 -13.87 -12.11
CA SER A 242 -5.25 -14.42 -11.21
C SER A 242 -5.81 -13.45 -10.17
N LEU A 243 -5.09 -12.35 -9.90
CA LEU A 243 -5.50 -11.29 -8.97
C LEU A 243 -5.97 -9.99 -9.66
N LEU A 244 -5.79 -9.83 -10.98
CA LEU A 244 -6.08 -8.55 -11.62
C LEU A 244 -6.61 -8.71 -13.05
N LYS A 245 -7.81 -8.18 -13.30
CA LYS A 245 -8.37 -8.06 -14.65
C LYS A 245 -8.17 -6.64 -15.17
N ILE A 246 -7.52 -6.50 -16.32
CA ILE A 246 -7.32 -5.20 -16.97
C ILE A 246 -8.45 -4.95 -17.98
N HIS A 247 -8.95 -3.72 -17.99
CA HIS A 247 -9.99 -3.21 -18.86
C HIS A 247 -9.46 -1.96 -19.57
N PHE A 248 -9.19 -2.06 -20.87
CA PHE A 248 -9.01 -0.87 -21.70
C PHE A 248 -10.37 -0.42 -22.22
N LEU A 249 -10.79 0.80 -21.86
CA LEU A 249 -12.06 1.38 -22.29
C LEU A 249 -11.76 2.53 -23.27
N ASP A 250 -12.31 2.44 -24.49
CA ASP A 250 -12.13 3.47 -25.53
C ASP A 250 -13.42 4.27 -25.73
N ALA A 251 -13.54 5.38 -25.00
CA ALA A 251 -14.68 6.28 -25.08
C ALA A 251 -14.75 7.09 -26.38
N SER A 252 -13.80 6.95 -27.31
CA SER A 252 -14.01 7.47 -28.67
C SER A 252 -15.02 6.64 -29.49
N THR A 253 -15.45 5.49 -28.98
CA THR A 253 -16.57 4.72 -29.55
C THR A 253 -17.92 5.21 -28.99
N PRO A 254 -18.99 5.30 -29.81
CA PRO A 254 -20.26 5.92 -29.38
C PRO A 254 -20.96 5.28 -28.18
N SER A 255 -20.75 3.98 -27.95
CA SER A 255 -21.37 3.20 -26.87
C SER A 255 -20.63 3.27 -25.52
N MET A 256 -19.50 3.97 -25.45
CA MET A 256 -18.61 3.98 -24.28
C MET A 256 -18.55 5.34 -23.58
N THR A 257 -18.56 5.30 -22.25
CA THR A 257 -18.44 6.48 -21.37
C THR A 257 -16.98 6.85 -21.10
N ASP A 258 -16.73 8.15 -20.92
CA ASP A 258 -15.40 8.70 -20.60
C ASP A 258 -14.90 8.38 -19.17
N TYR A 259 -15.75 7.75 -18.37
CA TYR A 259 -15.53 7.41 -16.97
C TYR A 259 -16.22 6.09 -16.59
N ILE A 260 -15.86 5.57 -15.42
CA ILE A 260 -16.58 4.46 -14.77
C ILE A 260 -17.40 4.96 -13.58
N SER A 261 -18.58 4.37 -13.40
CA SER A 261 -19.43 4.54 -12.24
C SER A 261 -19.93 3.17 -11.75
N LEU A 262 -20.29 3.10 -10.47
CA LEU A 262 -20.85 1.91 -9.81
C LEU A 262 -20.00 0.64 -10.03
N LYS A 263 -18.67 0.77 -10.08
CA LYS A 263 -17.75 -0.38 -10.17
C LYS A 263 -17.28 -0.83 -8.81
N GLU A 264 -17.42 -2.13 -8.58
CA GLU A 264 -16.86 -2.83 -7.43
C GLU A 264 -15.39 -3.22 -7.67
N ASN A 265 -14.65 -3.45 -6.58
CA ASN A 265 -13.29 -3.99 -6.58
C ASN A 265 -12.30 -3.23 -7.48
N VAL A 266 -12.42 -1.90 -7.53
CA VAL A 266 -11.50 -1.05 -8.31
C VAL A 266 -10.14 -1.03 -7.62
N MET A 267 -9.13 -1.56 -8.31
CA MET A 267 -7.73 -1.56 -7.84
C MET A 267 -6.90 -0.48 -8.53
N PHE A 268 -7.13 -0.26 -9.82
CA PHE A 268 -6.49 0.82 -10.57
C PHE A 268 -7.51 1.56 -11.41
N TYR A 269 -7.45 2.90 -11.43
CA TYR A 269 -8.22 3.73 -12.35
C TYR A 269 -7.33 4.84 -12.92
N GLN A 270 -6.95 4.71 -14.20
CA GLN A 270 -6.17 5.72 -14.91
C GLN A 270 -6.96 6.27 -16.10
N THR A 271 -7.07 7.59 -16.18
CA THR A 271 -7.85 8.29 -17.23
C THR A 271 -7.21 9.61 -17.66
N GLY A 272 -7.92 10.40 -18.46
CA GLY A 272 -7.53 11.72 -18.94
C GLY A 272 -8.75 12.63 -19.10
N LEU A 273 -9.19 13.28 -18.03
CA LEU A 273 -10.23 14.31 -18.03
C LEU A 273 -9.80 15.51 -17.18
N LYS A 274 -10.41 16.68 -17.41
CA LYS A 274 -10.30 17.84 -16.51
C LYS A 274 -11.02 17.60 -15.18
N HIS A 275 -12.14 16.89 -15.23
CA HIS A 275 -12.97 16.44 -14.13
C HIS A 275 -13.43 15.03 -14.46
N VAL A 276 -13.26 14.09 -13.53
CA VAL A 276 -13.78 12.73 -13.68
C VAL A 276 -15.12 12.67 -12.95
N PRO A 277 -16.24 12.39 -13.64
CA PRO A 277 -17.53 12.19 -12.99
C PRO A 277 -17.54 10.97 -12.07
N ASP A 278 -18.49 10.93 -11.14
CA ASP A 278 -18.93 9.75 -10.39
C ASP A 278 -17.85 8.96 -9.64
N ILE A 279 -16.69 9.58 -9.36
CA ILE A 279 -15.56 8.91 -8.70
C ILE A 279 -15.93 8.28 -7.36
N HIS A 280 -16.86 8.88 -6.61
CA HIS A 280 -17.36 8.41 -5.31
C HIS A 280 -18.39 7.27 -5.41
N THR A 281 -18.91 6.97 -6.62
CA THR A 281 -19.85 5.85 -6.84
C THR A 281 -19.14 4.51 -6.99
N ASN A 282 -17.82 4.54 -7.23
CA ASN A 282 -16.99 3.35 -7.38
C ASN A 282 -16.44 2.92 -6.01
N ARG A 283 -16.37 1.61 -5.79
CA ARG A 283 -15.79 1.03 -4.58
C ARG A 283 -14.35 0.60 -4.83
N TYR A 284 -13.42 1.40 -4.33
CA TYR A 284 -12.00 1.14 -4.37
C TYR A 284 -11.60 0.13 -3.29
N LEU A 285 -10.64 -0.74 -3.61
CA LEU A 285 -10.02 -1.66 -2.66
C LEU A 285 -9.01 -0.91 -1.75
N PRO A 286 -8.78 -1.39 -0.52
CA PRO A 286 -7.59 -1.01 0.25
C PRO A 286 -6.33 -1.19 -0.59
N GLY A 287 -5.47 -0.16 -0.64
CA GLY A 287 -4.29 -0.12 -1.49
C GLY A 287 -4.54 0.38 -2.92
N ALA A 288 -5.77 0.61 -3.37
CA ALA A 288 -6.06 1.02 -4.76
C ALA A 288 -5.40 2.34 -5.18
N ILE A 289 -5.14 2.47 -6.48
CA ILE A 289 -4.48 3.62 -7.10
C ILE A 289 -5.41 4.26 -8.13
N ALA A 290 -5.60 5.58 -8.07
CA ALA A 290 -6.32 6.30 -9.12
C ALA A 290 -5.61 7.60 -9.51
N ASP A 291 -5.52 7.88 -10.82
CA ASP A 291 -4.95 9.11 -11.35
C ASP A 291 -5.63 9.56 -12.64
N HIS A 292 -5.53 10.85 -12.95
CA HIS A 292 -5.99 11.38 -14.23
C HIS A 292 -4.94 12.34 -14.83
N LEU A 293 -4.75 12.24 -16.15
CA LEU A 293 -3.87 13.12 -16.88
C LEU A 293 -4.54 14.50 -17.02
N THR A 294 -4.13 15.44 -16.17
CA THR A 294 -4.53 16.85 -16.29
C THR A 294 -3.40 17.74 -15.79
N SER A 295 -3.32 18.95 -16.31
CA SER A 295 -2.45 19.98 -15.76
C SER A 295 -3.00 20.51 -14.44
N THR A 296 -2.10 20.91 -13.52
CA THR A 296 -2.44 21.47 -12.20
C THR A 296 -3.19 20.54 -11.24
N GLY A 297 -3.35 19.26 -11.57
CA GLY A 297 -4.03 18.28 -10.70
C GLY A 297 -3.33 18.07 -9.35
N GLY A 298 -2.03 18.38 -9.24
CA GLY A 298 -1.27 18.35 -7.99
C GLY A 298 -1.32 19.64 -7.16
N GLN A 299 -2.08 20.67 -7.55
CA GLN A 299 -2.11 21.97 -6.86
C GLN A 299 -2.95 21.96 -5.58
N GLY A 300 -2.52 21.15 -4.60
CA GLY A 300 -3.11 21.06 -3.27
C GLY A 300 -4.58 20.64 -3.28
N LEU A 301 -5.30 21.06 -2.24
CA LEU A 301 -6.68 20.65 -1.96
C LEU A 301 -7.77 21.53 -2.61
N SER A 302 -7.40 22.55 -3.40
CA SER A 302 -8.35 23.52 -3.97
C SER A 302 -9.40 22.87 -4.88
N GLU A 303 -10.67 23.23 -4.71
CA GLU A 303 -11.79 22.75 -5.54
C GLU A 303 -11.98 23.59 -6.82
N GLN A 304 -11.13 24.60 -7.04
CA GLN A 304 -11.16 25.45 -8.24
C GLN A 304 -10.31 24.91 -9.40
N GLY A 305 -10.78 25.15 -10.64
CA GLY A 305 -10.05 24.86 -11.87
C GLY A 305 -10.27 23.43 -12.35
N GLN A 306 -9.20 22.67 -12.59
CA GLN A 306 -9.25 21.23 -12.86
C GLN A 306 -9.31 20.42 -11.55
N MET A 307 -9.94 19.25 -11.58
CA MET A 307 -9.97 18.29 -10.47
C MET A 307 -8.56 18.04 -9.90
N LYS A 308 -8.45 17.98 -8.57
CA LYS A 308 -7.17 17.68 -7.91
C LYS A 308 -7.03 16.18 -7.62
N ALA A 309 -5.80 15.71 -7.62
CA ALA A 309 -5.42 14.35 -7.28
C ALA A 309 -5.97 13.90 -5.92
N PHE A 310 -6.03 14.80 -4.93
CA PHE A 310 -6.57 14.53 -3.60
C PHE A 310 -8.02 14.03 -3.59
N ARG A 311 -8.82 14.40 -4.60
CA ARG A 311 -10.21 13.97 -4.74
C ARG A 311 -10.34 12.46 -4.92
N TRP A 312 -9.31 11.80 -5.46
CA TRP A 312 -9.24 10.34 -5.48
C TRP A 312 -9.07 9.74 -4.08
N LEU A 313 -8.27 10.36 -3.21
CA LEU A 313 -8.06 9.90 -1.84
C LEU A 313 -9.34 10.05 -1.00
N GLU A 314 -10.10 11.13 -1.24
CA GLU A 314 -11.44 11.35 -0.68
C GLU A 314 -12.47 10.34 -1.22
N ALA A 315 -12.35 9.93 -2.48
CA ALA A 315 -13.19 8.90 -3.09
C ALA A 315 -12.85 7.47 -2.65
N GLY A 316 -11.73 7.25 -1.94
CA GLY A 316 -11.34 5.94 -1.41
C GLY A 316 -10.10 5.31 -2.06
N ALA A 317 -9.45 5.96 -3.02
CA ALA A 317 -8.12 5.51 -3.46
C ALA A 317 -7.08 5.68 -2.34
N THR A 318 -6.06 4.83 -2.32
CA THR A 318 -4.94 4.88 -1.36
C THR A 318 -3.76 5.66 -1.90
N GLY A 319 -3.60 5.71 -3.23
CA GLY A 319 -2.60 6.50 -3.93
C GLY A 319 -3.18 7.31 -5.08
N SER A 320 -2.59 8.49 -5.31
CA SER A 320 -2.84 9.31 -6.49
C SER A 320 -1.58 10.09 -6.91
N TYR A 321 -1.61 10.62 -8.14
CA TYR A 321 -0.58 11.47 -8.72
C TYR A 321 -1.20 12.68 -9.44
N GLY A 322 -0.56 13.84 -9.40
CA GLY A 322 -0.98 15.02 -10.15
C GLY A 322 0.14 16.05 -10.35
N THR A 323 0.09 16.83 -11.42
CA THR A 323 1.15 17.80 -11.75
C THR A 323 0.91 19.17 -11.10
N VAL A 324 1.95 19.82 -10.60
CA VAL A 324 1.84 21.11 -9.87
C VAL A 324 1.97 22.35 -10.79
N VAL A 325 2.34 22.12 -12.05
CA VAL A 325 2.45 23.10 -13.15
C VAL A 325 1.87 22.48 -14.42
N GLU A 326 1.78 23.23 -15.52
CA GLU A 326 1.39 22.70 -16.83
C GLU A 326 2.49 21.77 -17.39
N PRO A 327 2.27 20.45 -17.50
CA PRO A 327 3.32 19.51 -17.86
C PRO A 327 3.46 19.34 -19.38
N CYS A 328 2.59 19.94 -20.19
CA CYS A 328 2.55 19.77 -21.65
C CYS A 328 2.32 18.30 -22.09
N ASN A 329 1.38 17.61 -21.43
CA ASN A 329 0.85 16.26 -21.73
C ASN A 329 1.82 15.13 -22.16
N PHE A 330 3.14 15.31 -21.99
CA PHE A 330 4.18 14.29 -22.21
C PHE A 330 3.89 13.04 -21.35
N VAL A 331 3.74 11.88 -21.99
CA VAL A 331 3.45 10.59 -21.33
C VAL A 331 4.48 10.26 -20.23
N GLN A 332 5.73 10.66 -20.44
CA GLN A 332 6.87 10.49 -19.53
C GLN A 332 6.64 11.15 -18.15
N LYS A 333 5.81 12.20 -18.07
CA LYS A 333 5.51 12.96 -16.85
C LYS A 333 4.30 12.40 -16.07
N PHE A 334 3.81 11.22 -16.41
CA PHE A 334 2.68 10.55 -15.75
C PHE A 334 2.99 9.08 -15.46
N PRO A 335 2.27 8.44 -14.52
CA PRO A 335 2.51 7.04 -14.17
C PRO A 335 2.27 6.11 -15.37
N ASN A 336 3.28 5.30 -15.69
CA ASN A 336 3.22 4.28 -16.72
C ASN A 336 2.62 2.97 -16.12
N PRO A 337 1.43 2.50 -16.56
CA PRO A 337 0.85 1.25 -16.07
C PRO A 337 1.70 0.01 -16.35
N GLU A 338 2.50 0.00 -17.43
CA GLU A 338 3.40 -1.12 -17.76
C GLU A 338 4.50 -1.32 -16.72
N ILE A 339 4.69 -0.37 -15.82
CA ILE A 339 5.65 -0.44 -14.71
C ILE A 339 4.94 -0.41 -13.35
N LEU A 340 4.00 0.53 -13.17
CA LEU A 340 3.25 0.72 -11.92
C LEU A 340 2.53 -0.57 -11.49
N ILE A 341 1.74 -1.17 -12.40
CA ILE A 341 0.88 -2.30 -12.08
C ILE A 341 1.72 -3.56 -11.80
N PRO A 342 2.68 -3.98 -12.66
CA PRO A 342 3.52 -5.14 -12.38
C PRO A 342 4.34 -5.01 -11.09
N ARG A 343 4.93 -3.85 -10.79
CA ARG A 343 5.72 -3.64 -9.57
C ARG A 343 4.88 -3.74 -8.31
N TYR A 344 3.70 -3.11 -8.33
CA TYR A 344 2.79 -3.17 -7.20
C TYR A 344 2.23 -4.59 -7.00
N LEU A 345 1.95 -5.34 -8.07
CA LEU A 345 1.60 -6.78 -8.02
C LEU A 345 2.74 -7.68 -7.50
N GLN A 346 3.99 -7.30 -7.74
CA GLN A 346 5.18 -7.98 -7.23
C GLN A 346 5.44 -7.71 -5.73
N GLY A 347 4.68 -6.80 -5.10
CA GLY A 347 4.74 -6.54 -3.66
C GLY A 347 5.60 -5.34 -3.25
N GLU A 348 6.08 -4.53 -4.20
CA GLU A 348 6.67 -3.23 -3.90
C GLU A 348 5.65 -2.33 -3.17
N THR A 349 6.15 -1.41 -2.32
CA THR A 349 5.30 -0.41 -1.67
C THR A 349 4.75 0.61 -2.66
N LEU A 350 3.67 1.31 -2.28
CA LEU A 350 3.07 2.36 -3.11
C LEU A 350 4.08 3.41 -3.56
N ILE A 351 4.97 3.86 -2.66
CA ILE A 351 6.00 4.86 -2.97
C ILE A 351 7.00 4.35 -4.01
N GLU A 352 7.43 3.10 -3.93
CA GLU A 352 8.34 2.48 -4.88
C GLU A 352 7.67 2.34 -6.25
N ALA A 353 6.51 1.69 -6.29
CA ALA A 353 5.79 1.41 -7.53
C ALA A 353 5.44 2.71 -8.28
N TYR A 354 5.03 3.76 -7.57
CA TYR A 354 4.78 5.06 -8.19
C TYR A 354 6.03 5.72 -8.73
N TRP A 355 7.07 5.87 -7.91
CA TRP A 355 8.28 6.59 -8.32
C TRP A 355 9.06 5.86 -9.41
N LYS A 356 9.07 4.52 -9.39
CA LYS A 356 9.61 3.70 -10.49
C LYS A 356 8.77 3.81 -11.78
N SER A 357 7.51 4.26 -11.72
CA SER A 357 6.61 4.35 -12.90
C SER A 357 6.58 5.70 -13.64
N VAL A 358 7.17 6.77 -13.10
CA VAL A 358 7.17 8.12 -13.74
C VAL A 358 8.58 8.46 -14.21
N LEU A 359 8.77 8.57 -15.53
CA LEU A 359 10.11 8.82 -16.10
C LEU A 359 10.59 10.24 -15.82
N GLN A 360 9.71 11.24 -15.87
CA GLN A 360 10.02 12.66 -15.73
C GLN A 360 9.21 13.29 -14.58
N PRO A 361 9.53 12.96 -13.31
CA PRO A 361 8.68 13.27 -12.16
C PRO A 361 8.83 14.70 -11.61
N SER A 362 9.70 15.55 -12.17
CA SER A 362 10.07 16.83 -11.52
C SER A 362 8.88 17.77 -11.25
N GLU A 363 7.85 17.72 -12.08
CA GLU A 363 6.63 18.53 -11.99
C GLU A 363 5.46 17.78 -11.29
N GLY A 364 5.69 16.55 -10.86
CA GLY A 364 4.69 15.62 -10.33
C GLY A 364 4.66 15.52 -8.82
N LEU A 365 3.47 15.69 -8.23
CA LEU A 365 3.20 15.45 -6.82
C LEU A 365 2.67 14.03 -6.63
N PHE A 366 3.36 13.24 -5.82
CA PHE A 366 2.94 11.90 -5.41
C PHE A 366 2.25 11.98 -4.05
N ILE A 367 1.02 11.46 -3.95
CA ILE A 367 0.18 11.59 -2.75
C ILE A 367 -0.46 10.24 -2.37
N GLY A 368 -0.68 10.00 -1.07
CA GLY A 368 -1.28 8.75 -0.59
C GLY A 368 -0.62 8.19 0.67
N GLU A 369 -0.88 6.92 0.99
CA GLU A 369 -0.25 6.19 2.09
C GLU A 369 1.00 5.43 1.60
N PRO A 370 2.23 5.90 1.88
CA PRO A 370 3.42 5.50 1.13
C PRO A 370 3.82 4.02 1.23
N LEU A 371 3.53 3.37 2.35
CA LEU A 371 3.96 1.99 2.62
C LEU A 371 2.90 0.93 2.28
N ALA A 372 1.74 1.33 1.73
CA ALA A 372 0.70 0.40 1.29
C ALA A 372 1.29 -0.67 0.36
N LYS A 373 1.07 -1.94 0.67
CA LYS A 373 1.64 -3.09 -0.06
C LYS A 373 0.63 -4.24 -0.21
N PRO A 374 -0.47 -4.02 -0.96
CA PRO A 374 -1.58 -4.96 -1.07
C PRO A 374 -1.18 -6.35 -1.56
N TYR A 375 -0.22 -6.44 -2.47
CA TYR A 375 0.19 -7.71 -3.07
C TYR A 375 1.42 -8.35 -2.42
N ASN A 376 1.90 -7.83 -1.29
CA ASN A 376 2.93 -8.48 -0.49
C ASN A 376 2.55 -9.94 -0.17
N LEU A 377 3.51 -10.85 -0.19
CA LEU A 377 3.32 -12.27 0.10
C LEU A 377 4.47 -12.77 0.98
N PHE A 378 4.11 -13.33 2.12
CA PHE A 378 5.04 -14.03 2.99
C PHE A 378 4.26 -15.01 3.87
N ASN A 379 4.23 -16.27 3.42
CA ASN A 379 3.57 -17.35 4.12
C ASN A 379 4.59 -18.40 4.54
N VAL A 380 4.46 -18.89 5.77
CA VAL A 380 5.33 -19.93 6.34
C VAL A 380 4.45 -21.10 6.79
N PHE A 381 4.72 -22.28 6.24
CA PHE A 381 4.01 -23.52 6.53
C PHE A 381 4.97 -24.56 7.10
N ARG A 382 4.51 -25.31 8.10
CA ARG A 382 5.19 -26.50 8.62
C ARG A 382 4.24 -27.70 8.56
N SER A 383 4.74 -28.83 8.09
CA SER A 383 4.06 -30.13 8.19
C SER A 383 5.10 -31.18 8.56
N GLY A 384 4.99 -31.75 9.77
CA GLY A 384 6.06 -32.57 10.34
C GLY A 384 7.37 -31.78 10.42
N ASP A 385 8.45 -32.36 9.89
CA ASP A 385 9.78 -31.77 9.78
C ASP A 385 9.99 -30.98 8.46
N LYS A 386 8.97 -30.87 7.61
CA LYS A 386 9.04 -30.08 6.37
C LYS A 386 8.62 -28.63 6.61
N LEU A 387 9.52 -27.71 6.29
CA LEU A 387 9.27 -26.27 6.23
C LEU A 387 9.02 -25.84 4.77
N THR A 388 8.05 -24.96 4.56
CA THR A 388 7.79 -24.30 3.27
C THR A 388 7.57 -22.81 3.48
N ILE A 389 8.38 -21.98 2.83
CA ILE A 389 8.24 -20.52 2.81
C ILE A 389 7.83 -20.11 1.40
N ILE A 390 6.81 -19.28 1.25
CA ILE A 390 6.35 -18.74 -0.04
C ILE A 390 6.35 -17.22 0.05
N THR A 391 7.12 -16.54 -0.80
CA THR A 391 7.26 -15.08 -0.72
C THR A 391 7.59 -14.39 -2.05
N ASN A 392 7.17 -13.14 -2.21
CA ASN A 392 7.66 -12.22 -3.25
C ASN A 392 8.57 -11.11 -2.68
N GLN A 393 8.91 -11.14 -1.39
CA GLN A 393 9.81 -10.18 -0.73
C GLN A 393 11.30 -10.48 -0.98
N LEU A 394 11.63 -11.27 -2.00
CA LEU A 394 12.99 -11.66 -2.36
C LEU A 394 13.19 -11.44 -3.85
N ASN A 395 14.34 -10.86 -4.24
CA ASN A 395 14.72 -10.75 -5.64
C ASN A 395 15.01 -12.16 -6.21
N PRO A 396 14.27 -12.67 -7.21
CA PRO A 396 14.44 -14.03 -7.72
C PRO A 396 15.76 -14.26 -8.48
N ASN A 397 16.48 -13.19 -8.85
CA ASN A 397 17.75 -13.27 -9.55
C ASN A 397 18.97 -13.26 -8.60
N LYS A 398 18.75 -13.40 -7.29
CA LYS A 398 19.80 -13.42 -6.26
C LYS A 398 19.90 -14.80 -5.60
N PRO A 399 21.11 -15.27 -5.28
CA PRO A 399 21.29 -16.50 -4.51
C PRO A 399 20.99 -16.23 -3.02
N TYR A 400 20.35 -17.21 -2.36
CA TYR A 400 20.05 -17.15 -0.93
C TYR A 400 20.42 -18.45 -0.22
N GLN A 401 20.65 -18.34 1.08
CA GLN A 401 20.83 -19.48 1.98
C GLN A 401 19.79 -19.42 3.11
N LEU A 402 19.18 -20.56 3.42
CA LEU A 402 18.34 -20.71 4.61
C LEU A 402 19.21 -21.11 5.82
N LEU A 403 19.06 -20.40 6.92
CA LEU A 403 19.72 -20.67 8.19
C LEU A 403 18.69 -21.11 9.25
N GLU A 404 19.05 -22.06 10.09
CA GLU A 404 18.28 -22.52 11.24
C GLU A 404 18.90 -22.03 12.55
N TRP A 405 18.09 -21.54 13.50
CA TRP A 405 18.56 -21.21 14.84
C TRP A 405 18.82 -22.47 15.68
N GLN A 406 20.04 -22.64 16.17
CA GLN A 406 20.43 -23.76 17.01
C GLN A 406 20.51 -23.33 18.48
N LYS A 407 19.46 -23.60 19.27
CA LYS A 407 19.36 -23.19 20.69
C LYS A 407 20.58 -23.58 21.53
N LYS A 408 21.15 -24.78 21.33
CA LYS A 408 22.35 -25.25 22.05
C LYS A 408 23.63 -24.48 21.69
N LYS A 409 23.73 -23.93 20.48
CA LYS A 409 24.90 -23.21 19.96
C LYS A 409 24.72 -21.68 19.95
N GLN A 410 23.55 -21.20 20.36
CA GLN A 410 23.11 -19.79 20.34
C GLN A 410 23.46 -19.05 19.04
N ARG A 411 23.34 -19.73 17.89
CA ARG A 411 23.63 -19.14 16.58
C ARG A 411 22.76 -19.75 15.48
N PHE A 412 22.64 -19.01 14.38
CA PHE A 412 22.14 -19.52 13.12
C PHE A 412 23.20 -20.42 12.44
N ILE A 413 22.79 -21.53 11.84
CA ILE A 413 23.64 -22.39 10.99
C ILE A 413 22.97 -22.63 9.63
N PRO A 414 23.71 -22.79 8.52
CA PRO A 414 23.13 -23.19 7.24
C PRO A 414 22.46 -24.56 7.30
N ILE A 415 21.33 -24.69 6.60
CA ILE A 415 20.64 -25.98 6.36
C ILE A 415 20.34 -26.15 4.87
N SER A 416 20.19 -27.39 4.41
CA SER A 416 19.82 -27.66 3.02
C SER A 416 18.37 -27.24 2.76
N ALA A 417 18.18 -26.46 1.69
CA ALA A 417 16.86 -26.01 1.24
C ALA A 417 16.83 -25.91 -0.29
N GLN A 418 15.71 -26.30 -0.89
CA GLN A 418 15.44 -26.13 -2.31
C GLN A 418 14.72 -24.81 -2.53
N PHE A 419 15.25 -23.98 -3.43
CA PHE A 419 14.65 -22.72 -3.85
C PHE A 419 14.08 -22.89 -5.26
N SER A 420 12.83 -22.48 -5.48
CA SER A 420 12.21 -22.44 -6.81
C SER A 420 11.51 -21.10 -7.03
N VAL A 421 11.49 -20.64 -8.29
CA VAL A 421 10.88 -19.36 -8.67
C VAL A 421 9.69 -19.61 -9.59
N THR A 422 8.56 -18.99 -9.30
CA THR A 422 7.40 -18.94 -10.21
C THR A 422 7.50 -17.69 -11.07
N SER A 423 8.01 -17.85 -12.31
CA SER A 423 8.38 -16.73 -13.20
C SER A 423 7.23 -15.76 -13.53
N PHE A 424 5.97 -16.20 -13.40
CA PHE A 424 4.80 -15.38 -13.69
C PHE A 424 4.56 -14.25 -12.66
N ASN A 425 4.97 -14.44 -11.41
CA ASN A 425 4.69 -13.52 -10.30
C ASN A 425 5.90 -13.28 -9.39
N ASN A 426 7.10 -13.66 -9.83
CA ASN A 426 8.37 -13.57 -9.10
C ASN A 426 8.33 -14.16 -7.67
N THR A 427 7.40 -15.08 -7.39
CA THR A 427 7.29 -15.71 -6.07
C THR A 427 8.33 -16.81 -5.92
N ILE A 428 9.16 -16.70 -4.89
CA ILE A 428 10.10 -17.72 -4.45
C ILE A 428 9.39 -18.67 -3.50
N THR A 429 9.55 -19.97 -3.72
CA THR A 429 9.21 -21.03 -2.76
C THR A 429 10.49 -21.67 -2.24
N ILE A 430 10.60 -21.78 -0.92
CA ILE A 430 11.74 -22.39 -0.23
C ILE A 430 11.23 -23.63 0.51
N HIS A 431 11.74 -24.80 0.18
CA HIS A 431 11.44 -26.06 0.87
C HIS A 431 12.66 -26.56 1.65
N ALA A 432 12.51 -26.83 2.94
CA ALA A 432 13.53 -27.48 3.76
C ALA A 432 12.96 -28.71 4.47
N GLN A 433 13.79 -29.74 4.62
CA GLN A 433 13.50 -30.98 5.35
C GLN A 433 14.24 -30.98 6.68
N LYS A 434 13.83 -31.80 7.66
CA LYS A 434 14.42 -31.86 9.01
C LYS A 434 14.40 -30.50 9.76
N ALA A 435 13.49 -29.61 9.37
CA ALA A 435 13.39 -28.22 9.80
C ALA A 435 12.58 -28.09 11.11
N ASN A 436 13.22 -28.45 12.22
CA ASN A 436 12.60 -28.60 13.53
C ASN A 436 12.76 -27.37 14.47
N SER A 437 13.66 -26.43 14.19
CA SER A 437 13.80 -25.22 15.02
C SER A 437 12.57 -24.30 14.99
N SER A 438 12.40 -23.48 16.02
CA SER A 438 11.38 -22.44 16.10
C SER A 438 11.74 -21.14 15.35
N LYS A 439 13.00 -20.97 14.91
CA LYS A 439 13.45 -19.77 14.19
C LYS A 439 14.36 -20.09 12.99
N TYR A 440 14.16 -19.38 11.88
CA TYR A 440 15.00 -19.41 10.69
C TYR A 440 15.33 -18.01 10.21
N LYS A 441 16.34 -17.91 9.35
CA LYS A 441 16.71 -16.69 8.66
C LYS A 441 17.12 -17.01 7.23
N VAL A 442 16.54 -16.32 6.27
CA VAL A 442 17.06 -16.29 4.89
C VAL A 442 18.12 -15.19 4.84
N VAL A 443 19.24 -15.47 4.16
CA VAL A 443 20.28 -14.48 3.89
C VAL A 443 20.61 -14.46 2.40
N GLU A 444 20.81 -13.28 1.83
CA GLU A 444 21.36 -13.13 0.49
C GLU A 444 22.84 -13.54 0.51
N LEU A 445 23.23 -14.41 -0.41
CA LEU A 445 24.63 -14.78 -0.61
C LEU A 445 25.29 -13.72 -1.48
N ARG A 446 26.49 -13.27 -1.09
CA ARG A 446 27.31 -12.45 -1.98
C ARG A 446 27.82 -13.35 -3.10
N THR A 447 27.55 -12.96 -4.35
CA THR A 447 28.34 -13.43 -5.49
C THR A 447 29.72 -12.79 -5.38
N GLU A 448 30.74 -13.60 -5.20
CA GLU A 448 32.16 -13.20 -5.27
C GLU A 448 32.55 -12.78 -6.71
#